data_AF-A0A0G4NQD9-F1
#
_entry.id   AF-A0A0G4NQD9-F1
#
_cell.length_a   1.000
_cell.length_b   1.000
_cell.length_c   1.000
_cell.angle_alpha   90.00
_cell.angle_beta   90.00
_cell.angle_gamma   90.00
#
_symmetry.space_group_name_H-M   'P 1'
#
loop_
_entity.id
_entity.type
_entity.pdbx_description
1 polymer ?
#
loop_
_entity_poly.entity_id
_entity_poly.type
_entity_poly.pdbx_seq_one_letter_code
_entity_poly.pdbx_strand_id
1 'polypeptide(L)'
;EVFTTRPDTLFGVQYLALASTHPVVAQLAKSDPELQAFLDTLPGLPRDSKVGYMLPQIRAVNPLAYHEDTPDATKASLPIYVASYVLGDYGEGAVMGVP
;
A
#
# COMPACT_ATOMS: atom_id res chain seq x y z
N GLU A 1 1.92 10.64 0.86
CA GLU A 1 0.89 10.88 -0.18
C GLU A 1 0.95 9.73 -1.19
N VAL A 2 0.00 9.56 -2.11
CA VAL A 2 -0.01 8.45 -3.09
C VAL A 2 -0.17 8.99 -4.49
N PHE A 3 0.61 8.48 -5.44
CA PHE A 3 0.59 8.90 -6.85
C PHE A 3 -0.18 7.90 -7.70
N THR A 4 -1.08 8.38 -8.57
CA THR A 4 -1.75 7.58 -9.60
C THR A 4 -1.95 8.41 -10.87
N THR A 5 -1.79 7.78 -12.04
CA THR A 5 -2.11 8.38 -13.34
C THR A 5 -3.55 8.10 -13.79
N ARG A 6 -4.29 7.32 -13.01
CA ARG A 6 -5.68 6.88 -13.28
C ARG A 6 -6.61 7.29 -12.14
N PRO A 7 -6.86 8.60 -11.92
CA PRO A 7 -7.80 9.04 -10.89
C PRO A 7 -9.24 8.59 -11.18
N ASP A 8 -9.56 8.26 -12.43
CA ASP A 8 -10.85 7.70 -12.84
C ASP A 8 -11.18 6.36 -12.16
N THR A 9 -10.15 5.61 -11.72
CA THR A 9 -10.33 4.28 -11.11
C THR A 9 -10.41 4.31 -9.58
N LEU A 10 -10.47 5.50 -8.97
CA LEU A 10 -10.49 5.66 -7.50
C LEU A 10 -11.63 4.89 -6.82
N PHE A 11 -12.78 4.73 -7.46
CA PHE A 11 -13.90 3.97 -6.89
C PHE A 11 -13.62 2.46 -6.76
N GLY A 12 -12.68 1.93 -7.54
CA GLY A 12 -12.33 0.50 -7.58
C GLY A 12 -11.12 0.12 -6.73
N VAL A 13 -10.55 1.05 -5.97
CA VAL A 13 -9.38 0.77 -5.13
C VAL A 13 -9.76 -0.22 -4.04
N GLN A 14 -8.98 -1.30 -3.92
CA GLN A 14 -9.18 -2.34 -2.90
C GLN A 14 -8.02 -2.43 -1.89
N TYR A 15 -6.84 -1.90 -2.21
CA TYR A 15 -5.70 -1.85 -1.29
C TYR A 15 -4.69 -0.76 -1.70
N LEU A 16 -3.75 -0.46 -0.81
CA LEU A 16 -2.51 0.27 -1.14
C LEU A 16 -1.31 -0.65 -1.01
N ALA A 17 -0.28 -0.43 -1.81
CA ALA A 17 1.02 -1.08 -1.67
C ALA A 17 2.12 -0.03 -1.51
N LEU A 18 2.99 -0.22 -0.53
CA LEU A 18 4.14 0.63 -0.22
C LEU A 18 5.44 -0.08 -0.62
N ALA A 19 6.43 0.71 -1.01
CA ALA A 19 7.80 0.26 -1.18
C ALA A 19 8.40 -0.15 0.18
N SER A 20 9.33 -1.10 0.15
CA SER A 20 10.07 -1.52 1.35
C SER A 20 10.91 -0.40 1.98
N THR A 21 11.33 0.58 1.19
CA THR A 21 12.09 1.75 1.61
C THR A 21 11.21 2.91 2.07
N HIS A 22 9.88 2.78 2.05
CA HIS A 22 8.98 3.86 2.43
C HIS A 22 9.13 4.20 3.93
N PRO A 23 9.19 5.48 4.34
CA PRO A 23 9.47 5.88 5.72
C PRO A 23 8.52 5.25 6.77
N VAL A 24 7.25 5.12 6.43
CA VAL A 24 6.24 4.45 7.29
C VAL A 24 6.57 2.99 7.52
N VAL A 25 7.06 2.27 6.51
CA VAL A 25 7.47 0.86 6.62
C VAL A 25 8.68 0.75 7.54
N ALA A 26 9.67 1.61 7.35
CA ALA A 26 10.86 1.66 8.21
C ALA A 26 10.53 2.01 9.67
N GLN A 27 9.48 2.81 9.91
CA GLN A 27 9.02 3.10 11.26
C GLN A 27 8.29 1.91 11.89
N LEU A 28 7.38 1.26 11.17
CA LEU A 28 6.59 0.14 11.68
C LEU A 28 7.44 -1.11 11.93
N ALA A 29 8.45 -1.36 11.09
CA ALA A 29 9.36 -2.50 11.24
C ALA A 29 10.13 -2.51 12.56
N LYS A 30 10.32 -1.34 13.20
CA LYS A 30 10.95 -1.23 14.53
C LYS A 30 10.14 -1.90 15.63
N SER A 31 8.82 -2.04 15.44
CA SER A 31 7.88 -2.59 16.41
C SER A 31 7.19 -3.88 15.92
N ASP A 32 7.50 -4.32 14.69
CA ASP A 32 6.87 -5.47 14.05
C ASP A 32 7.95 -6.43 13.52
N PRO A 33 8.30 -7.47 14.31
CA PRO A 33 9.32 -8.44 13.93
C PRO A 33 8.95 -9.26 12.69
N GLU A 34 7.66 -9.48 12.44
CA GLU A 34 7.20 -10.24 11.26
C GLU A 34 7.37 -9.40 9.98
N LEU A 35 7.05 -8.10 10.05
CA LEU A 35 7.34 -7.17 8.98
C LEU A 35 8.84 -7.11 8.71
N GLN A 36 9.69 -6.98 9.75
CA GLN A 36 11.13 -6.97 9.56
C GLN A 36 11.63 -8.26 8.89
N ALA A 37 11.14 -9.43 9.35
CA ALA A 37 11.48 -10.71 8.75
C ALA A 37 11.05 -10.75 7.26
N PHE A 38 9.87 -10.24 6.92
CA PHE A 38 9.43 -10.12 5.53
C PHE A 38 10.37 -9.23 4.70
N LEU A 39 10.75 -8.05 5.21
CA LEU A 39 11.66 -7.14 4.53
C LEU A 39 13.02 -7.80 4.23
N ASP A 40 13.53 -8.63 5.15
CA ASP A 40 14.79 -9.36 4.97
C ASP A 40 14.71 -10.42 3.85
N THR A 41 13.52 -10.92 3.51
CA THR A 41 13.33 -11.86 2.39
C THR A 41 13.24 -11.18 1.02
N LEU A 42 12.89 -9.89 0.97
CA LEU A 42 12.62 -9.17 -0.28
C LEU A 42 13.76 -9.20 -1.31
N PRO A 43 15.05 -9.07 -0.94
CA PRO A 43 16.14 -9.13 -1.91
C PRO A 43 16.24 -10.47 -2.66
N GLY A 44 15.69 -11.55 -2.08
CA GLY A 44 15.64 -12.87 -2.71
C GLY A 44 14.42 -13.12 -3.59
N LEU A 45 13.45 -12.20 -3.64
CA LEU A 45 12.22 -12.38 -4.40
C LEU A 45 12.40 -11.97 -5.89
N PRO A 46 11.73 -12.66 -6.81
CA PRO A 46 11.59 -12.20 -8.19
C PRO A 46 10.97 -10.79 -8.27
N ARG A 47 11.36 -10.01 -9.28
CA ARG A 47 10.85 -8.64 -9.49
C ARG A 47 9.33 -8.60 -9.73
N ASP A 48 8.78 -9.66 -10.31
CA ASP A 48 7.34 -9.84 -10.60
C ASP A 48 6.60 -10.57 -9.47
N SER A 49 7.26 -10.82 -8.34
CA SER A 49 6.63 -11.42 -7.16
C SER A 49 5.44 -10.58 -6.71
N LYS A 50 4.31 -11.25 -6.50
CA LYS A 50 3.08 -10.67 -5.96
C LYS A 50 2.95 -10.88 -4.45
N VAL A 51 3.99 -11.40 -3.81
CA VAL A 51 4.01 -11.59 -2.36
C VAL A 51 4.08 -10.22 -1.69
N GLY A 52 3.23 -10.02 -0.70
CA GLY A 52 3.22 -8.81 0.10
C GLY A 52 2.88 -9.12 1.55
N TYR A 53 3.29 -8.22 2.44
CA TYR A 53 2.96 -8.25 3.86
C TYR A 53 1.91 -7.20 4.16
N MET A 54 0.77 -7.57 4.74
CA MET A 54 -0.27 -6.62 5.14
C MET A 54 0.14 -5.94 6.45
N LEU A 55 0.14 -4.61 6.49
CA LEU A 55 0.44 -3.85 7.70
C LEU A 55 -0.80 -3.79 8.60
N PRO A 56 -0.84 -4.51 9.74
CA PRO A 56 -2.03 -4.56 10.58
C PRO A 56 -2.29 -3.26 11.36
N GLN A 57 -1.27 -2.44 11.58
CA GLN A 57 -1.35 -1.24 12.43
C GLN A 57 -1.96 -0.04 11.71
N ILE A 58 -1.99 -0.04 10.38
CA ILE A 58 -2.44 1.10 9.58
C ILE A 58 -3.40 0.66 8.48
N ARG A 59 -4.35 1.54 8.17
CA ARG A 59 -5.29 1.39 7.07
C ARG A 59 -5.38 2.72 6.33
N ALA A 60 -5.66 2.64 5.04
CA ALA A 60 -5.89 3.82 4.23
C ALA A 60 -7.38 4.15 4.16
N VAL A 61 -7.68 5.41 3.87
CA VAL A 61 -9.03 5.87 3.59
C VAL A 61 -9.00 6.46 2.18
N ASN A 62 -9.95 6.06 1.34
CA ASN A 62 -10.08 6.64 0.02
C ASN A 62 -10.43 8.14 0.17
N PRO A 63 -9.76 9.07 -0.53
CA PRO A 63 -10.11 10.49 -0.46
C PRO A 63 -11.58 10.79 -0.82
N LEU A 64 -12.19 9.97 -1.68
CA LEU A 64 -13.61 10.10 -2.02
C LEU A 64 -14.54 9.79 -0.84
N ALA A 65 -14.05 9.10 0.20
CA ALA A 65 -14.84 8.70 1.34
C ALA A 65 -15.46 9.89 2.11
N TYR A 66 -14.87 11.07 1.98
CA TYR A 66 -15.32 12.30 2.64
C TYR A 66 -16.49 12.99 1.92
N HIS A 67 -16.88 12.54 0.72
CA HIS A 67 -18.04 13.07 0.00
C HIS A 67 -19.30 12.28 0.35
N GLU A 68 -20.41 13.00 0.58
CA GLU A 68 -21.69 12.40 0.99
C GLU A 68 -22.22 11.41 -0.06
N ASP A 69 -22.15 11.80 -1.34
CA ASP A 69 -22.67 11.03 -2.48
C ASP A 69 -21.80 9.83 -2.89
N THR A 70 -20.63 9.65 -2.27
CA THR A 70 -19.76 8.51 -2.57
C THR A 70 -20.40 7.20 -2.11
N PRO A 71 -20.39 6.12 -2.91
CA PRO A 71 -20.88 4.81 -2.49
C PRO A 71 -20.20 4.30 -1.22
N ASP A 72 -20.96 3.67 -0.32
CA ASP A 72 -20.43 3.19 0.97
C ASP A 72 -19.27 2.20 0.83
N ALA A 73 -19.26 1.41 -0.25
CA ALA A 73 -18.16 0.51 -0.57
C ALA A 73 -16.82 1.26 -0.73
N THR A 74 -16.83 2.47 -1.31
CA THR A 74 -15.64 3.31 -1.48
C THR A 74 -15.25 4.02 -0.18
N LYS A 75 -16.17 4.14 0.79
CA LYS A 75 -15.91 4.71 2.11
C LYS A 75 -15.19 3.74 3.06
N ALA A 76 -15.14 2.46 2.73
CA ALA A 76 -14.49 1.44 3.55
C ALA A 76 -12.98 1.69 3.67
N SER A 77 -12.41 1.41 4.86
CA SER A 77 -10.96 1.49 5.05
C SER A 77 -10.24 0.39 4.29
N LEU A 78 -9.15 0.75 3.64
CA LEU A 78 -8.39 -0.10 2.73
C LEU A 78 -7.18 -0.70 3.44
N PRO A 79 -6.89 -2.00 3.25
CA PRO A 79 -5.66 -2.59 3.74
C PRO A 79 -4.44 -1.98 3.02
N ILE A 80 -3.34 -1.88 3.75
CA ILE A 80 -2.05 -1.42 3.22
C ILE A 80 -1.08 -2.60 3.25
N TYR A 81 -0.37 -2.81 2.15
CA TYR A 81 0.64 -3.86 2.00
C TYR A 81 2.02 -3.25 1.78
N VAL A 82 3.05 -4.02 2.09
CA VAL A 82 4.41 -3.83 1.55
C VAL A 82 4.62 -4.86 0.46
N ALA A 83 5.08 -4.44 -0.71
CA ALA A 83 5.26 -5.34 -1.86
C ALA A 83 6.55 -5.02 -2.63
N SER A 84 7.19 -6.05 -3.19
CA SER A 84 8.49 -5.94 -3.88
C SER A 84 8.42 -5.17 -5.21
N TYR A 85 7.25 -5.12 -5.85
CA TYR A 85 7.07 -4.45 -7.14
C TYR A 85 6.91 -2.92 -7.02
N VAL A 86 6.74 -2.39 -5.80
CA VAL A 86 6.62 -0.94 -5.57
C VAL A 86 8.01 -0.36 -5.36
N LEU A 87 8.42 0.52 -6.27
CA LEU A 87 9.75 1.14 -6.24
C LEU A 87 9.70 2.44 -5.46
N GLY A 88 10.57 2.57 -4.45
CA GLY A 88 10.56 3.74 -3.55
C GLY A 88 11.06 5.04 -4.19
N ASP A 89 11.79 4.94 -5.31
CA ASP A 89 12.30 6.07 -6.10
C ASP A 89 11.35 6.51 -7.22
N TYR A 90 10.19 5.85 -7.36
CA TYR A 90 9.17 6.17 -8.35
C TYR A 90 7.92 6.74 -7.69
N GLY A 91 7.59 8.00 -8.03
CA GLY A 91 6.49 8.73 -7.39
C GLY A 91 6.76 8.90 -5.89
N GLU A 92 5.79 8.52 -5.06
CA GLU A 92 5.88 8.59 -3.59
C GLU A 92 6.25 7.23 -2.94
N GLY A 93 6.68 6.24 -3.75
CA GLY A 93 6.94 4.89 -3.23
C GLY A 93 5.67 4.20 -2.72
N ALA A 94 4.51 4.58 -3.24
CA ALA A 94 3.20 4.07 -2.88
C ALA A 94 2.28 4.03 -4.10
N VAL A 95 1.51 2.95 -4.26
CA VAL A 95 0.56 2.76 -5.36
C VAL A 95 -0.78 2.22 -4.85
N MET A 96 -1.86 2.51 -5.57
CA MET A 96 -3.18 1.95 -5.31
C MET A 96 -3.44 0.71 -6.15
N GLY A 97 -3.99 -0.33 -5.52
CA GLY A 97 -4.39 -1.56 -6.17
C GLY A 97 -5.84 -1.51 -6.59
N VAL A 98 -6.08 -1.54 -7.90
CA VAL A 98 -7.40 -1.65 -8.53
C VAL A 98 -7.41 -2.95 -9.35
N PRO A 99 -7.97 -4.06 -8.82
CA PRO A 99 -8.05 -5.34 -9.51
C PRO A 99 -8.92 -5.31 -10.78
#